data_AF-A0A7X5VRP2-F1
#
_entry.id   AF-A0A7X5VRP2-F1
#
_cell.length_a   1.000
_cell.length_b   1.000
_cell.length_c   1.000
_cell.angle_alpha   90.00
_cell.angle_beta   90.00
_cell.angle_gamma   90.00
#
_symmetry.space_group_name_H-M   'P 1'
#
loop_
_entity.id
_entity.type
_entity.pdbx_description
1 polymer ?
#
loop_
_entity_poly.entity_id
_entity_poly.type
_entity_poly.pdbx_seq_one_letter_code
_entity_poly.pdbx_strand_id
1 'polypeptide(L)'
;MPQSLESLVQAWDGLAVVTRHHAPTGSWIFIALHDATLGNPCGGTRLKHYPDPAAGLRDAMRLARGMTHKWAALKFKQGGGKAVLAVPENLDEHGRRSLLLDYGRLVDELGGVFATGRDLGTTDDDMRVLAEVTPFVHGVDRESDRARDPGPYTARGVA
;
A
#
# COMPACT_ATOMS: atom_id res chain seq x y z
N MET A 1 -17.50 -21.51 -1.97
CA MET A 1 -18.15 -20.34 -1.35
C MET A 1 -17.25 -19.14 -1.58
N PRO A 2 -17.78 -17.94 -1.93
CA PRO A 2 -16.96 -16.74 -2.00
C PRO A 2 -16.28 -16.51 -0.65
N GLN A 3 -14.97 -16.26 -0.65
CA GLN A 3 -14.22 -16.02 0.58
C GLN A 3 -14.60 -14.67 1.17
N SER A 4 -15.02 -14.65 2.44
CA SER A 4 -15.26 -13.43 3.20
C SER A 4 -13.94 -12.80 3.65
N LEU A 5 -13.96 -11.50 4.01
CA LEU A 5 -12.80 -10.84 4.63
C LEU A 5 -12.30 -11.61 5.86
N GLU A 6 -13.22 -12.07 6.71
CA GLU A 6 -12.89 -12.86 7.90
C GLU A 6 -12.15 -14.15 7.55
N SER A 7 -12.66 -14.93 6.58
CA SER A 7 -12.03 -16.19 6.17
C SER A 7 -10.63 -15.98 5.59
N LEU A 8 -10.40 -14.84 4.93
CA LEU A 8 -9.07 -14.49 4.41
C LEU A 8 -8.10 -14.15 5.54
N VAL A 9 -8.53 -13.33 6.51
CA VAL A 9 -7.70 -12.94 7.65
C VAL A 9 -7.37 -14.15 8.53
N GLN A 10 -8.33 -15.05 8.77
CA GLN A 10 -8.09 -16.28 9.54
C GLN A 10 -7.09 -17.24 8.86
N ALA A 11 -7.08 -17.26 7.53
CA ALA A 11 -6.15 -18.07 6.76
C ALA A 11 -4.80 -17.38 6.49
N TRP A 12 -4.61 -16.14 6.94
CA TRP A 12 -3.41 -15.35 6.67
C TRP A 12 -2.23 -15.84 7.50
N ASP A 13 -1.10 -16.08 6.84
CA ASP A 13 0.16 -16.51 7.46
C ASP A 13 1.11 -15.35 7.78
N GLY A 14 0.72 -14.11 7.47
CA GLY A 14 1.49 -12.91 7.79
C GLY A 14 1.14 -12.30 9.15
N LEU A 15 1.94 -11.30 9.55
CA LEU A 15 1.85 -10.66 10.87
C LEU A 15 0.50 -10.03 11.20
N ALA A 16 -0.05 -9.25 10.27
CA ALA A 16 -1.28 -8.49 10.51
C ALA A 16 -1.92 -8.01 9.22
N VAL A 17 -3.20 -7.68 9.32
CA VAL A 17 -3.94 -6.91 8.31
C VAL A 17 -4.63 -5.76 9.02
N VAL A 18 -4.46 -4.56 8.47
CA VAL A 18 -5.16 -3.36 8.92
C VAL A 18 -6.17 -2.98 7.85
N THR A 19 -7.42 -2.76 8.25
CA THR A 19 -8.52 -2.43 7.34
C THR A 19 -9.25 -1.17 7.78
N ARG A 20 -9.57 -0.28 6.84
CA ARG A 20 -10.45 0.87 7.08
C ARG A 20 -11.43 1.02 5.92
N HIS A 21 -12.69 1.28 6.23
CA HIS A 21 -13.70 1.63 5.23
C HIS A 21 -13.79 3.16 5.15
N HIS A 22 -13.51 3.72 3.98
CA HIS A 22 -13.63 5.14 3.72
C HIS A 22 -15.05 5.44 3.20
N ALA A 23 -15.95 5.74 4.13
CA ALA A 23 -17.37 5.96 3.86
C ALA A 23 -17.67 6.99 2.75
N PRO A 24 -16.98 8.15 2.66
CA PRO A 24 -17.28 9.17 1.64
C PRO A 24 -17.17 8.66 0.20
N THR A 25 -16.29 7.69 -0.07
CA THR A 25 -16.08 7.12 -1.42
C THR A 25 -16.52 5.66 -1.52
N GLY A 26 -17.03 5.07 -0.43
CA GLY A 26 -17.30 3.62 -0.34
C GLY A 26 -16.06 2.74 -0.57
N SER A 27 -14.86 3.30 -0.44
CA SER A 27 -13.60 2.59 -0.74
C SER A 27 -13.12 1.81 0.47
N TRP A 28 -12.37 0.73 0.22
CA TRP A 28 -11.70 -0.03 1.26
C TRP A 28 -10.19 0.19 1.22
N ILE A 29 -9.62 0.38 2.39
CA ILE A 29 -8.18 0.51 2.60
C ILE A 29 -7.70 -0.77 3.27
N PHE A 30 -6.74 -1.45 2.65
CA PHE A 30 -6.10 -2.64 3.18
C PHE A 30 -4.60 -2.42 3.28
N ILE A 31 -4.02 -2.67 4.45
CA ILE A 31 -2.56 -2.76 4.64
C ILE A 31 -2.27 -4.17 5.15
N ALA A 32 -1.61 -4.98 4.33
CA ALA A 32 -1.18 -6.32 4.70
C ALA A 32 0.31 -6.29 5.09
N LEU A 33 0.62 -6.78 6.28
CA LEU A 33 1.98 -6.94 6.80
C LEU A 33 2.29 -8.44 6.82
N HIS A 34 3.31 -8.86 6.09
CA HIS A 34 3.64 -10.28 5.95
C HIS A 34 4.77 -10.70 6.91
N ASP A 35 5.91 -10.02 6.89
CA ASP A 35 7.07 -10.38 7.72
C ASP A 35 7.86 -9.12 8.10
N ALA A 36 8.45 -9.11 9.29
CA ALA A 36 9.27 -8.03 9.83
C ALA A 36 10.64 -8.52 10.33
N THR A 37 11.06 -9.73 9.96
CA THR A 37 12.28 -10.38 10.46
C THR A 37 13.54 -9.59 10.09
N LEU A 38 13.56 -8.99 8.89
CA LEU A 38 14.71 -8.20 8.40
C LEU A 38 14.61 -6.70 8.72
N GLY A 39 13.45 -6.21 9.17
CA GLY A 39 13.16 -4.80 9.42
C GLY A 39 11.68 -4.49 9.25
N ASN A 40 11.31 -3.21 9.37
CA ASN A 40 9.91 -2.82 9.28
C ASN A 40 9.32 -3.13 7.89
N PRO A 41 8.07 -3.64 7.83
CA PRO A 41 7.34 -3.80 6.58
C PRO A 41 7.30 -2.53 5.72
N CYS A 42 7.63 -2.66 4.44
CA CYS A 42 7.40 -1.58 3.48
C CYS A 42 6.94 -2.10 2.12
N GLY A 43 6.19 -1.27 1.41
CA GLY A 43 5.74 -1.57 0.06
C GLY A 43 4.78 -0.51 -0.50
N GLY A 44 4.62 -0.50 -1.83
CA GLY A 44 3.82 0.53 -2.49
C GLY A 44 2.29 0.40 -2.28
N THR A 45 1.59 1.51 -2.48
CA THR A 45 0.13 1.65 -2.47
C THR A 45 -0.43 1.38 -3.85
N ARG A 46 -1.23 0.33 -3.99
CA ARG A 46 -2.03 0.11 -5.20
C ARG A 46 -3.38 0.78 -5.07
N LEU A 47 -3.82 1.51 -6.08
CA LEU A 47 -5.18 2.03 -6.17
C LEU A 47 -5.86 1.42 -7.39
N LYS A 48 -6.92 0.63 -7.18
CA LYS A 48 -7.55 -0.15 -8.24
C LYS A 48 -9.00 -0.50 -7.90
N HIS A 49 -9.86 -0.59 -8.91
CA HIS A 49 -11.19 -1.16 -8.77
C HIS A 49 -11.15 -2.70 -8.63
N TYR A 50 -11.97 -3.23 -7.72
CA TYR A 50 -12.14 -4.66 -7.48
C TYR A 50 -13.62 -5.03 -7.46
N PRO A 51 -13.98 -6.27 -7.86
CA PRO A 51 -15.37 -6.72 -7.85
C PRO A 51 -15.98 -6.75 -6.45
N ASP A 52 -15.15 -6.97 -5.42
CA ASP A 52 -15.55 -6.97 -4.03
C ASP A 52 -14.34 -6.62 -3.11
N PRO A 53 -14.58 -6.22 -1.84
CA PRO A 53 -13.52 -5.92 -0.90
C PRO A 53 -12.57 -7.10 -0.63
N ALA A 54 -13.08 -8.34 -0.67
CA ALA A 54 -12.27 -9.52 -0.43
C ALA A 54 -11.24 -9.76 -1.54
N ALA A 55 -11.54 -9.37 -2.78
CA ALA A 55 -10.60 -9.39 -3.90
C ALA A 55 -9.47 -8.37 -3.70
N GLY A 56 -9.79 -7.18 -3.17
CA GLY A 56 -8.79 -6.18 -2.78
C GLY A 56 -7.87 -6.68 -1.67
N LEU A 57 -8.42 -7.29 -0.62
CA LEU A 57 -7.64 -7.86 0.48
C LEU A 57 -6.73 -9.01 0.01
N ARG A 58 -7.24 -9.93 -0.82
CA ARG A 58 -6.42 -11.00 -1.42
C ARG A 58 -5.22 -10.45 -2.19
N ASP A 59 -5.41 -9.38 -2.96
CA ASP A 59 -4.29 -8.78 -3.71
C ASP A 59 -3.26 -8.16 -2.76
N ALA A 60 -3.70 -7.46 -1.70
CA ALA A 60 -2.82 -6.90 -0.68
C ALA A 60 -1.95 -7.98 -0.01
N MET A 61 -2.58 -9.05 0.47
CA MET A 61 -1.91 -10.20 1.10
C MET A 61 -0.87 -10.84 0.16
N ARG A 62 -1.28 -11.19 -1.06
CA ARG A 62 -0.40 -11.82 -2.07
C ARG A 62 0.82 -10.94 -2.38
N LEU A 63 0.61 -9.64 -2.53
CA LEU A 63 1.67 -8.69 -2.84
C LEU A 63 2.60 -8.41 -1.64
N ALA A 64 2.08 -8.38 -0.41
CA ALA A 64 2.89 -8.23 0.80
C ALA A 64 3.87 -9.40 0.98
N ARG A 65 3.41 -10.63 0.71
CA ARG A 65 4.28 -11.81 0.65
C ARG A 65 5.36 -11.68 -0.43
N GLY A 66 4.99 -11.19 -1.61
CA GLY A 66 5.94 -10.88 -2.68
C GLY A 66 7.01 -9.87 -2.25
N MET A 67 6.63 -8.82 -1.52
CA MET A 67 7.58 -7.82 -1.00
C MET A 67 8.57 -8.41 0.00
N THR A 68 8.13 -9.36 0.85
CA THR A 68 9.04 -10.07 1.77
C THR A 68 10.14 -10.79 1.01
N HIS A 69 9.75 -11.59 0.01
CA HIS A 69 10.71 -12.33 -0.79
C HIS A 69 11.62 -11.40 -1.61
N LYS A 70 11.08 -10.30 -2.14
CA LYS A 70 11.87 -9.29 -2.85
C LYS A 70 12.96 -8.69 -1.96
N TRP A 71 12.62 -8.24 -0.76
CA TRP A 71 13.60 -7.63 0.14
C TRP A 71 14.65 -8.62 0.63
N ALA A 72 14.24 -9.83 0.97
CA ALA A 72 15.15 -10.91 1.34
C ALA A 72 16.14 -11.25 0.21
N ALA A 73 15.65 -11.39 -1.03
CA ALA A 73 16.49 -11.68 -2.19
C ALA A 73 17.51 -10.56 -2.48
N LEU A 74 17.10 -9.31 -2.28
CA LEU A 74 17.96 -8.13 -2.43
C LEU A 74 18.88 -7.88 -1.23
N LYS A 75 18.81 -8.70 -0.17
CA LYS A 75 19.52 -8.51 1.11
C LYS A 75 19.29 -7.13 1.73
N PHE A 76 18.11 -6.59 1.50
CA PHE A 76 17.67 -5.32 2.02
C PHE A 76 17.02 -5.54 3.39
N LYS A 77 17.35 -4.69 4.35
CA LYS A 77 16.88 -4.79 5.76
C LYS A 77 15.47 -4.21 5.91
N GLN A 78 14.52 -4.75 5.15
CA GLN A 78 13.11 -4.38 5.21
C GLN A 78 12.23 -5.64 5.26
N GLY A 79 11.09 -5.50 5.94
CA GLY A 79 10.02 -6.48 5.94
C GLY A 79 9.09 -6.29 4.75
N GLY A 80 8.25 -7.28 4.46
CA GLY A 80 7.27 -7.18 3.38
C GLY A 80 5.93 -6.63 3.86
N GLY A 81 5.53 -5.49 3.31
CA GLY A 81 4.19 -4.94 3.47
C GLY A 81 3.58 -4.56 2.11
N LYS A 82 2.27 -4.36 2.08
CA LYS A 82 1.59 -3.80 0.91
C LYS A 82 0.30 -3.09 1.30
N ALA A 83 0.00 -1.98 0.62
CA ALA A 83 -1.30 -1.35 0.69
C ALA A 83 -2.10 -1.50 -0.62
N VAL A 84 -3.41 -1.71 -0.48
CA VAL A 84 -4.40 -1.68 -1.57
C VAL A 84 -5.55 -0.76 -1.16
N LEU A 85 -5.82 0.24 -1.99
CA LEU A 85 -7.01 1.08 -1.98
C LEU A 85 -7.99 0.51 -3.03
N ALA A 86 -8.98 -0.23 -2.56
CA ALA A 86 -10.04 -0.81 -3.40
C ALA A 86 -11.14 0.24 -3.59
N VAL A 87 -11.20 0.81 -4.79
CA VAL A 87 -12.01 2.00 -5.11
C VAL A 87 -13.21 1.65 -6.00
N PRO A 88 -14.29 2.44 -6.00
CA PRO A 88 -15.33 2.33 -7.03
C PRO A 88 -14.78 2.71 -8.41
N GLU A 89 -15.47 2.31 -9.49
CA GLU A 89 -15.05 2.61 -10.87
C GLU A 89 -15.02 4.12 -11.18
N ASN A 90 -15.90 4.89 -10.54
CA ASN A 90 -16.14 6.31 -10.80
C ASN A 90 -15.60 7.23 -9.70
N LEU A 91 -14.45 6.89 -9.11
CA LEU A 91 -13.80 7.75 -8.12
C LEU A 91 -13.33 9.07 -8.76
N ASP A 92 -13.89 10.19 -8.32
CA ASP A 92 -13.50 11.53 -8.76
C ASP A 92 -12.23 12.04 -8.05
N GLU A 93 -11.71 13.18 -8.50
CA GLU A 93 -10.47 13.76 -7.96
C GLU A 93 -10.60 14.17 -6.48
N HIS A 94 -11.78 14.69 -6.09
CA HIS A 94 -12.04 15.11 -4.72
C HIS A 94 -12.08 13.91 -3.77
N GLY A 95 -12.82 12.87 -4.14
CA GLY A 95 -12.89 11.60 -3.44
C GLY A 95 -11.52 10.91 -3.38
N ARG A 96 -10.75 10.95 -4.47
CA ARG A 96 -9.37 10.45 -4.50
C ARG A 96 -8.49 11.15 -3.47
N ARG A 97 -8.46 12.48 -3.46
CA ARG A 97 -7.66 13.24 -2.48
C ARG A 97 -8.12 12.94 -1.05
N SER A 98 -9.42 12.92 -0.78
CA SER A 98 -9.96 12.60 0.56
C SER A 98 -9.53 11.19 1.01
N LEU A 99 -9.65 10.20 0.13
CA LEU A 99 -9.25 8.82 0.40
C LEU A 99 -7.75 8.71 0.71
N LEU A 100 -6.91 9.41 -0.06
CA LEU A 100 -5.46 9.43 0.17
C LEU A 100 -5.13 10.06 1.53
N LEU A 101 -5.76 11.17 1.89
CA LEU A 101 -5.55 11.79 3.21
C LEU A 101 -5.99 10.89 4.36
N ASP A 102 -7.10 10.16 4.24
CA ASP A 102 -7.53 9.18 5.24
C ASP A 102 -6.57 7.99 5.34
N TYR A 103 -6.12 7.47 4.20
CA TYR A 103 -5.08 6.43 4.15
C TYR A 103 -3.75 6.91 4.76
N GLY A 104 -3.31 8.13 4.46
CA GLY A 104 -2.09 8.70 5.02
C GLY A 104 -2.16 8.82 6.54
N ARG A 105 -3.30 9.23 7.11
CA ARG A 105 -3.52 9.22 8.57
C ARG A 105 -3.48 7.82 9.14
N LEU A 106 -4.09 6.84 8.47
CA LEU A 106 -4.01 5.44 8.91
C LEU A 106 -2.56 4.95 8.94
N VAL A 107 -1.74 5.31 7.96
CA VAL A 107 -0.30 5.00 7.94
C VAL A 107 0.44 5.68 9.09
N ASP A 108 0.11 6.95 9.39
CA ASP A 108 0.70 7.70 10.50
C ASP A 108 0.41 7.06 11.86
N GLU A 109 -0.84 6.62 12.07
CA GLU A 109 -1.31 5.93 13.27
C GLU A 109 -0.55 4.61 13.52
N LEU A 110 0.02 4.00 12.48
CA LEU A 110 0.88 2.81 12.62
C LEU A 110 2.29 3.14 13.13
N GLY A 111 2.64 4.41 13.35
CA GLY A 111 3.86 4.81 14.06
C GLY A 111 5.15 4.30 13.43
N GLY A 112 5.19 4.16 12.10
CA GLY A 112 6.37 3.68 11.37
C GLY A 112 6.53 2.17 11.30
N VAL A 113 5.56 1.39 11.82
CA VAL A 113 5.50 -0.08 11.59
C VAL A 113 5.37 -0.40 10.10
N PHE A 114 4.75 0.49 9.32
CA PHE A 114 4.64 0.37 7.88
C PHE A 114 5.04 1.67 7.18
N ALA A 115 5.83 1.54 6.12
CA ALA A 115 6.13 2.64 5.21
C ALA A 115 5.62 2.34 3.79
N THR A 116 4.97 3.33 3.19
CA THR A 116 4.34 3.17 1.87
C THR A 116 5.17 3.77 0.74
N GLY A 117 4.72 3.61 -0.50
CA GLY A 117 5.30 4.25 -1.68
C GLY A 117 4.39 4.11 -2.91
N ARG A 118 4.90 4.43 -4.09
CA ARG A 118 4.15 4.32 -5.36
C ARG A 118 3.93 2.85 -5.77
N ASP A 119 2.76 2.53 -6.32
CA ASP A 119 2.48 1.32 -7.12
C ASP A 119 1.36 1.61 -8.15
N LEU A 120 0.91 0.59 -8.88
CA LEU A 120 -0.17 0.65 -9.86
C LEU A 120 -1.35 1.51 -9.41
N GLY A 121 -1.71 2.47 -10.26
CA GLY A 121 -2.84 3.37 -10.04
C GLY A 121 -2.55 4.52 -9.08
N THR A 122 -1.31 4.68 -8.62
CA THR A 122 -0.85 5.87 -7.88
C THR A 122 0.29 6.59 -8.59
N THR A 123 0.40 7.88 -8.37
CA THR A 123 1.36 8.82 -8.96
C THR A 123 2.22 9.46 -7.87
N ASP A 124 3.18 10.30 -8.29
CA ASP A 124 3.97 11.09 -7.35
C ASP A 124 3.16 12.16 -6.63
N ASP A 125 2.17 12.74 -7.31
CA ASP A 125 1.26 13.68 -6.69
C ASP A 125 0.47 13.02 -5.56
N ASP A 126 0.04 11.77 -5.75
CA ASP A 126 -0.60 11.03 -4.66
C ASP A 126 0.36 10.85 -3.47
N MET A 127 1.64 10.55 -3.73
CA MET A 127 2.63 10.42 -2.66
C MET A 127 2.86 11.74 -1.93
N ARG A 128 2.82 12.88 -2.64
CA ARG A 128 2.85 14.22 -2.02
C ARG A 128 1.63 14.44 -1.13
N VAL A 129 0.43 14.05 -1.57
CA VAL A 129 -0.79 14.12 -0.74
C VAL A 129 -0.65 13.29 0.54
N LEU A 130 -0.11 12.08 0.45
CA LEU A 130 0.14 11.25 1.64
C LEU A 130 1.16 11.91 2.58
N ALA A 131 2.21 12.50 2.02
CA ALA A 131 3.26 13.14 2.79
C ALA A 131 2.80 14.41 3.53
N GLU A 132 1.62 14.96 3.22
CA GLU A 132 0.99 16.04 3.98
C GLU A 132 0.63 15.61 5.42
N VAL A 133 0.35 14.31 5.63
CA VAL A 133 -0.18 13.80 6.91
C VAL A 133 0.68 12.72 7.56
N THR A 134 1.73 12.22 6.90
CA THR A 134 2.63 11.23 7.49
C THR A 134 4.06 11.29 6.94
N PRO A 135 5.11 11.01 7.75
CA PRO A 135 6.48 10.88 7.25
C PRO A 135 6.80 9.51 6.63
N PHE A 136 5.92 8.51 6.74
CA PHE A 136 6.21 7.14 6.32
C PHE A 136 5.88 6.89 4.84
N VAL A 137 6.37 7.78 3.95
CA VAL A 137 6.16 7.71 2.50
C VAL A 137 7.51 7.72 1.78
N HIS A 138 7.80 6.65 1.04
CA HIS A 138 8.98 6.54 0.18
C HIS A 138 8.73 7.20 -1.19
N GLY A 139 9.80 7.74 -1.78
CA GLY A 139 9.78 8.33 -3.12
C GLY A 139 9.37 9.79 -3.17
N VAL A 140 9.04 10.40 -2.02
CA VAL A 140 8.81 11.85 -1.91
C VAL A 140 10.12 12.51 -1.49
N ASP A 141 10.65 13.34 -2.38
CA ASP A 141 11.68 14.30 -2.00
C ASP A 141 10.97 15.53 -1.40
N ARG A 142 11.29 15.85 -0.15
CA ARG A 142 10.68 16.99 0.57
C ARG A 142 11.46 18.29 0.35
N GLU A 143 12.69 18.19 -0.17
CA GLU A 143 13.59 19.33 -0.36
C GLU A 143 13.75 19.69 -1.84
N SER A 144 13.50 18.74 -2.74
CA SER A 144 13.43 19.00 -4.18
C SER A 144 12.08 18.60 -4.75
N ASP A 145 11.56 19.39 -5.69
CA ASP A 145 10.31 19.08 -6.39
C ASP A 145 10.45 17.92 -7.40
N ARG A 146 11.53 17.12 -7.28
CA ARG A 146 11.83 15.99 -8.15
C ARG A 146 11.44 14.69 -7.47
N ALA A 147 10.26 14.21 -7.80
CA ALA A 147 9.92 12.83 -7.52
C ALA A 147 10.81 11.88 -8.35
N ARG A 148 11.28 10.78 -7.73
CA ARG A 148 12.14 9.80 -8.40
C ARG A 148 11.32 8.59 -8.82
N ASP A 149 10.94 8.55 -10.08
CA ASP A 149 10.28 7.39 -10.66
C ASP A 149 11.18 6.14 -10.58
N PRO A 150 10.78 5.08 -9.85
CA PRO A 150 11.57 3.85 -9.77
C PRO A 150 11.43 2.96 -11.02
N GLY A 151 10.48 3.26 -11.91
CA GLY A 151 10.17 2.49 -13.11
C GLY A 151 11.37 2.27 -14.04
N PRO A 152 12.10 3.33 -14.45
CA PRO A 152 13.30 3.18 -15.28
C PRO A 152 14.37 2.28 -14.65
N TYR A 153 14.58 2.38 -13.33
CA TYR A 153 15.55 1.53 -12.62
C TYR A 153 15.07 0.07 -12.52
N THR A 154 13.77 -0.12 -12.34
CA THR A 154 13.15 -1.45 -12.33
C THR A 154 13.29 -2.12 -13.71
N ALA A 155 13.02 -1.39 -14.79
CA ALA A 155 13.15 -1.89 -16.17
C ALA A 155 14.58 -2.37 -16.46
N ARG A 156 15.60 -1.62 -16.02
CA ARG A 156 17.00 -2.02 -16.15
C ARG A 156 17.35 -3.34 -15.45
N GLY A 157 16.67 -3.67 -14.35
CA GLY A 157 16.90 -4.92 -13.62
C GLY A 157 16.18 -6.14 -14.19
N VAL A 158 15.23 -5.95 -15.11
CA VAL A 158 14.50 -7.03 -15.80
C VAL A 158 15.14 -7.38 -17.15
N ALA A 159 15.80 -6.40 -17.77
CA ALA A 159 16.55 -6.56 -19.02
C ALA A 159 17.74 -7.52 -18.85
#